data_AF-A0A8X7Y6N3-F1
#
_entry.id   AF-A0A8X7Y6N3-F1
#
_cell.length_a   1.000
_cell.length_b   1.000
_cell.length_c   1.000
_cell.angle_alpha   90.00
_cell.angle_beta   90.00
_cell.angle_gamma   90.00
#
_symmetry.space_group_name_H-M   'P 1'
#
loop_
_entity.id
_entity.type
_entity.pdbx_description
1 polymer ?
#
loop_
_entity_poly.entity_id
_entity_poly.type
_entity_poly.pdbx_seq_one_letter_code
_entity_poly.pdbx_strand_id
1 'polypeptide(L)'
;MNSKALRYQILSGSIARRVLLRASMLVTAMSIIPLILFLYGSDPGLLFDSVRYNECDAPFMFMDSHLLKNRFLKPIWGSIDGEEGVNVTTNVVRELLGMQIIDPRAKVLCVGEGSAPAVLALRELGFLNACGVHRHPFFSLKHKRMAYELEYADDSFDFVLSGDLEKISVPAIVVLESERVLKPGGIGAMLVGVDSFNTNNLIRSSMPVTSLLRNSNIVHVGYVNEYTLVVFKKRIYSVGYFQQYQLPAECPSIMNNRPHLENLEPLTENKQVDHEKNIAYLPKFVDMPSRKRLVYVEIGGGEHLNSSVSSWFLPSYPVDRNTFNVYFVDHNASVLLSGVAFIYYPGLAGVEATLNPDVEEFDQSVEDEGFDFLDWFKQTVQHADFVVLKMKAGKVELRFLSGLFQSGAVCFIDELFLSCSDQVGGDCMDLFKSLRSSGVFVHQWWGD
;
A
#
# COMPACT_ATOMS: atom_id res chain seq x y z
N MET A 1 77.67 4.17 -44.59
CA MET A 1 76.91 2.94 -44.93
C MET A 1 76.51 2.25 -43.62
N ASN A 2 75.30 1.77 -43.34
CA ASN A 2 73.98 1.93 -43.93
C ASN A 2 73.02 1.46 -42.81
N SER A 3 72.31 2.37 -42.15
CA SER A 3 71.17 2.04 -41.29
C SER A 3 69.92 2.04 -42.15
N LYS A 4 69.59 0.91 -42.77
CA LYS A 4 68.29 0.69 -43.42
C LYS A 4 68.12 -0.76 -43.81
N ALA A 5 66.97 -1.31 -43.42
CA ALA A 5 66.23 -2.42 -44.03
C ALA A 5 65.93 -3.62 -43.12
N LEU A 6 65.40 -3.36 -41.91
CA LEU A 6 64.35 -4.24 -41.39
C LEU A 6 63.04 -3.89 -42.14
N ARG A 7 62.99 -4.25 -43.43
CA ARG A 7 61.80 -4.05 -44.26
C ARG A 7 60.72 -5.01 -43.77
N TYR A 8 59.67 -4.44 -43.20
CA TYR A 8 58.34 -5.05 -43.06
C TYR A 8 57.94 -5.70 -44.39
N GLN A 9 58.16 -7.00 -44.51
CA GLN A 9 57.84 -7.77 -45.71
C GLN A 9 56.54 -8.58 -45.56
N ILE A 10 55.66 -8.19 -44.63
CA ILE A 10 54.37 -8.86 -44.39
C ILE A 10 53.18 -8.10 -45.04
N LEU A 11 53.40 -6.92 -45.63
CA LEU A 11 52.30 -6.05 -46.11
C LEU A 11 52.27 -5.77 -47.62
N SER A 12 52.86 -6.62 -48.47
CA SER A 12 52.79 -6.46 -49.93
C SER A 12 51.72 -7.33 -50.62
N GLY A 13 50.92 -8.08 -49.87
CA GLY A 13 49.78 -8.83 -50.41
C GLY A 13 48.48 -8.03 -50.32
N SER A 14 47.85 -7.74 -51.47
CA SER A 14 46.47 -7.19 -51.56
C SER A 14 45.47 -7.94 -50.65
N ILE A 15 45.69 -9.25 -50.49
CA ILE A 15 44.87 -10.14 -49.66
C ILE A 15 45.16 -9.94 -48.18
N ALA A 16 46.43 -9.92 -47.76
CA ALA A 16 46.82 -9.70 -46.36
C ALA A 16 46.32 -8.34 -45.85
N ARG A 17 46.41 -7.30 -46.66
CA ARG A 17 45.89 -5.97 -46.33
C ARG A 17 44.36 -5.95 -46.19
N ARG A 18 43.62 -6.67 -47.05
CA ARG A 18 42.16 -6.81 -46.93
C ARG A 18 41.74 -7.59 -45.69
N VAL A 19 42.46 -8.65 -45.35
CA VAL A 19 42.18 -9.45 -44.15
C VAL A 19 42.42 -8.62 -42.89
N LEU A 20 43.53 -7.89 -42.84
CA LEU A 20 43.87 -7.05 -41.69
C LEU A 20 42.89 -5.88 -41.51
N LEU A 21 42.42 -5.27 -42.61
CA LEU A 21 41.36 -4.25 -42.56
C LEU A 21 40.02 -4.84 -42.10
N ARG A 22 39.64 -6.04 -42.56
CA ARG A 22 38.39 -6.70 -42.13
C ARG A 22 38.44 -7.12 -40.66
N ALA A 23 39.58 -7.65 -40.20
CA ALA A 23 39.79 -7.98 -38.80
C ALA A 23 39.77 -6.74 -37.91
N SER A 24 40.42 -5.64 -38.34
CA SER A 24 40.38 -4.37 -37.63
C SER A 24 38.95 -3.82 -37.53
N MET A 25 38.17 -3.88 -38.62
CA MET A 25 36.77 -3.44 -38.62
C MET A 25 35.89 -4.25 -37.67
N LEU A 26 36.10 -5.58 -37.62
CA LEU A 26 35.41 -6.47 -36.68
C LEU A 26 35.78 -6.16 -35.23
N VAL A 27 37.07 -5.97 -34.93
CA VAL A 27 37.52 -5.63 -33.58
C VAL A 27 37.00 -4.26 -33.14
N THR A 28 37.00 -3.27 -34.04
CA THR A 28 36.41 -1.95 -33.73
C THR A 28 34.90 -2.03 -33.58
N ALA A 29 34.20 -2.85 -34.36
CA ALA A 29 32.76 -3.05 -34.20
C ALA A 29 32.45 -3.71 -32.85
N MET A 30 33.17 -4.78 -32.50
CA MET A 30 33.00 -5.49 -31.23
C MET A 30 33.41 -4.67 -30.00
N SER A 31 34.26 -3.64 -30.16
CA SER A 31 34.67 -2.76 -29.06
C SER A 31 33.81 -1.50 -28.96
N ILE A 32 33.46 -0.88 -30.08
CA ILE A 32 32.76 0.42 -30.12
C ILE A 32 31.25 0.23 -30.01
N ILE A 33 30.66 -0.83 -30.58
CA ILE A 33 29.21 -1.03 -30.53
C ILE A 33 28.71 -1.27 -29.09
N PRO A 34 29.34 -2.12 -28.25
CA PRO A 34 28.93 -2.24 -26.85
C PRO A 34 29.13 -0.93 -26.08
N LEU A 35 30.18 -0.18 -26.41
CA LEU A 35 30.50 1.08 -25.75
C LEU A 35 29.51 2.20 -26.14
N ILE A 36 29.04 2.22 -27.40
CA ILE A 36 27.98 3.12 -27.86
C ILE A 36 26.64 2.71 -27.26
N LEU A 37 26.27 1.42 -27.23
CA LEU A 37 25.04 0.93 -26.59
C LEU A 37 25.02 1.30 -25.10
N PHE A 38 26.15 1.15 -24.42
CA PHE A 38 26.34 1.54 -23.02
C PHE A 38 26.24 3.06 -22.81
N LEU A 39 26.80 3.88 -23.71
CA LEU A 39 26.78 5.34 -23.62
C LEU A 39 25.46 5.99 -24.06
N TYR A 40 24.75 5.40 -25.01
CA TYR A 40 23.47 5.91 -25.52
C TYR A 40 22.27 5.44 -24.69
N GLY A 41 22.43 4.43 -23.83
CA GLY A 41 21.33 3.83 -23.06
C GLY A 41 20.18 3.35 -23.95
N SER A 42 20.47 3.10 -25.23
CA SER A 42 19.48 2.67 -26.22
C SER A 42 19.58 1.17 -26.33
N ASP A 43 18.68 0.49 -25.63
CA ASP A 43 18.40 -0.92 -25.81
C ASP A 43 17.97 -1.16 -27.28
N PRO A 44 18.40 -2.26 -27.96
CA PRO A 44 17.92 -2.59 -29.31
C PRO A 44 16.40 -2.77 -29.42
N GLY A 45 15.67 -2.80 -28.31
CA GLY A 45 14.20 -2.85 -28.27
C GLY A 45 13.48 -1.53 -28.56
N LEU A 46 14.19 -0.39 -28.60
CA LEU A 46 13.57 0.94 -28.72
C LEU A 46 13.18 1.38 -30.14
N LEU A 47 13.25 0.49 -31.15
CA LEU A 47 12.68 0.78 -32.48
C LEU A 47 11.20 0.42 -32.60
N PHE A 48 10.59 -0.15 -31.55
CA PHE A 48 9.17 -0.49 -31.52
C PHE A 48 8.53 -0.05 -30.20
N ASP A 49 8.53 1.25 -29.90
CA ASP A 49 7.77 1.75 -28.77
C ASP A 49 6.90 2.95 -29.15
N SER A 50 5.75 2.64 -29.74
CA SER A 50 4.65 3.58 -29.90
C SER A 50 3.30 2.87 -29.85
N VAL A 51 3.02 2.13 -28.77
CA VAL A 51 1.65 1.66 -28.49
C VAL A 51 1.46 1.60 -26.97
N ARG A 52 0.41 2.26 -26.46
CA ARG A 52 -0.06 2.14 -25.08
C ARG A 52 -0.41 0.67 -24.80
N TYR A 53 0.14 0.08 -23.74
CA TYR A 53 -0.18 -1.29 -23.32
C TYR A 53 -0.70 -1.34 -21.88
N ASN A 54 -1.59 -2.31 -21.62
CA ASN A 54 -2.16 -2.63 -20.31
C ASN A 54 -1.05 -2.96 -19.29
N GLU A 55 -1.24 -2.55 -18.04
CA GLU A 55 -0.28 -2.52 -16.92
C GLU A 55 0.61 -3.77 -16.67
N CYS A 56 0.28 -4.94 -17.22
CA CYS A 56 1.07 -6.17 -17.05
C CYS A 56 1.36 -6.95 -18.35
N ASP A 57 1.01 -6.39 -19.52
CA ASP A 57 1.33 -6.94 -20.83
C ASP A 57 2.57 -6.25 -21.42
N ALA A 58 3.67 -6.23 -20.67
CA ALA A 58 4.95 -6.19 -21.36
C ALA A 58 5.11 -7.56 -22.03
N PRO A 59 5.30 -7.66 -23.35
CA PRO A 59 5.66 -8.92 -23.95
C PRO A 59 7.04 -9.29 -23.41
N PHE A 60 7.09 -10.12 -22.37
CA PHE A 60 8.18 -11.06 -22.23
C PHE A 60 8.16 -11.84 -23.55
N MET A 61 9.04 -11.49 -24.48
CA MET A 61 9.34 -12.34 -25.63
C MET A 61 9.92 -13.65 -25.09
N PHE A 62 9.06 -14.56 -24.66
CA PHE A 62 9.28 -15.95 -24.99
C PHE A 62 9.10 -16.01 -26.50
N MET A 63 10.22 -15.97 -27.22
CA MET A 63 10.26 -16.51 -28.57
C MET A 63 9.76 -17.94 -28.47
N ASP A 64 8.51 -18.17 -28.90
CA ASP A 64 7.83 -19.45 -28.89
C ASP A 64 8.79 -20.54 -29.42
N SER A 65 9.27 -21.36 -28.49
CA SER A 65 10.38 -22.29 -28.69
C SER A 65 9.98 -23.56 -29.43
N HIS A 66 8.94 -23.51 -30.25
CA HIS A 66 8.58 -24.63 -31.14
C HIS A 66 9.25 -24.57 -32.51
N LEU A 67 9.76 -23.41 -32.95
CA LEU A 67 10.35 -23.25 -34.30
C LEU A 67 11.89 -23.26 -34.36
N LEU A 68 12.59 -23.13 -33.23
CA LEU A 68 14.06 -23.08 -33.18
C LEU A 68 14.70 -24.30 -32.51
N LYS A 69 14.11 -25.48 -32.70
CA LYS A 69 14.69 -26.77 -32.31
C LYS A 69 15.74 -27.27 -33.31
N ASN A 70 16.43 -26.37 -34.03
CA ASN A 70 17.55 -26.73 -34.91
C ASN A 70 18.89 -26.51 -34.22
N ARG A 71 19.27 -27.52 -33.44
CA ARG A 71 20.62 -28.13 -33.20
C ARG A 71 21.94 -27.33 -33.26
N PHE A 72 21.99 -26.01 -33.42
CA PHE A 72 23.24 -25.31 -33.77
C PHE A 72 23.73 -24.21 -32.82
N LEU A 73 23.04 -23.88 -31.73
CA LEU A 73 23.50 -22.85 -30.78
C LEU A 73 23.41 -23.32 -29.33
N LYS A 74 24.10 -24.41 -28.99
CA LYS A 74 24.25 -24.91 -27.62
C LYS A 74 25.44 -24.39 -26.80
N PRO A 75 26.45 -23.64 -27.29
CA PRO A 75 27.55 -23.23 -26.41
C PRO A 75 27.54 -21.76 -25.96
N ILE A 76 26.53 -20.95 -26.28
CA ILE A 76 26.54 -19.49 -25.97
C ILE A 76 25.44 -19.07 -24.98
N TRP A 77 24.40 -19.88 -24.76
CA TRP A 77 23.51 -19.72 -23.63
C TRP A 77 24.01 -20.57 -22.46
N GLY A 78 24.62 -19.91 -21.47
CA GLY A 78 24.82 -20.50 -20.16
C GLY A 78 23.50 -21.03 -19.61
N SER A 79 23.56 -22.12 -18.84
CA SER A 79 22.39 -22.72 -18.20
C SER A 79 21.60 -21.64 -17.50
N ILE A 80 20.35 -21.46 -17.92
CA ILE A 80 19.38 -20.71 -17.14
C ILE A 80 19.19 -21.53 -15.87
N ASP A 81 19.74 -21.06 -14.75
CA ASP A 81 19.45 -21.54 -13.38
C ASP A 81 17.99 -21.20 -13.02
N GLY A 82 17.05 -21.72 -13.81
CA GLY A 82 15.62 -21.39 -13.74
C GLY A 82 14.85 -22.26 -12.76
N GLU A 83 15.33 -23.47 -12.45
CA GLU A 83 14.64 -24.37 -11.52
C GLU A 83 14.76 -23.93 -10.06
N GLU A 84 15.88 -23.31 -9.69
CA GLU A 84 16.13 -22.90 -8.30
C GLU A 84 15.26 -21.69 -7.88
N GLY A 85 15.13 -20.67 -8.74
CA GLY A 85 14.30 -19.49 -8.46
C GLY A 85 12.78 -19.78 -8.42
N VAL A 86 12.32 -20.74 -9.23
CA VAL A 86 10.92 -21.22 -9.20
C VAL A 86 10.64 -21.94 -7.87
N ASN A 87 11.57 -22.78 -7.41
CA ASN A 87 11.43 -23.51 -6.15
C ASN A 87 11.39 -22.55 -4.94
N VAL A 88 12.26 -21.55 -4.90
CA VAL A 88 12.29 -20.56 -3.80
C VAL A 88 10.98 -19.75 -3.76
N THR A 89 10.54 -19.20 -4.91
CA THR A 89 9.28 -18.42 -4.97
C THR A 89 8.08 -19.25 -4.51
N THR A 90 8.00 -20.50 -4.96
CA THR A 90 6.91 -21.40 -4.58
C THR A 90 6.88 -21.65 -3.07
N ASN A 91 8.04 -21.81 -2.44
CA ASN A 91 8.14 -22.03 -1.00
C ASN A 91 7.71 -20.79 -0.20
N VAL A 92 8.20 -19.61 -0.59
CA VAL A 92 7.79 -18.33 0.03
C VAL A 92 6.27 -18.17 -0.06
N VAL A 93 5.69 -18.28 -1.25
CA VAL A 93 4.26 -18.05 -1.45
C VAL A 93 3.42 -19.06 -0.67
N ARG A 94 3.84 -20.33 -0.61
CA ARG A 94 3.14 -21.36 0.18
C ARG A 94 3.18 -21.06 1.68
N GLU A 95 4.29 -20.58 2.19
CA GLU A 95 4.43 -20.17 3.59
C GLU A 95 3.52 -18.98 3.92
N LEU A 96 3.52 -17.95 3.07
CA LEU A 96 2.66 -16.77 3.22
C LEU A 96 1.16 -17.11 3.10
N LEU A 97 0.78 -18.03 2.21
CA LEU A 97 -0.58 -18.55 2.11
C LEU A 97 -0.97 -19.34 3.37
N GLY A 98 -0.05 -20.14 3.93
CA GLY A 98 -0.25 -20.87 5.18
C GLY A 98 -0.48 -19.95 6.39
N MET A 99 0.14 -18.78 6.38
CA MET A 99 -0.07 -17.71 7.37
C MET A 99 -1.34 -16.89 7.12
N GLN A 100 -2.05 -17.10 6.01
CA GLN A 100 -3.25 -16.35 5.60
C GLN A 100 -3.02 -14.83 5.46
N ILE A 101 -1.81 -14.42 5.07
CA ILE A 101 -1.45 -12.99 4.93
C ILE A 101 -1.50 -12.49 3.48
N ILE A 102 -1.62 -13.38 2.49
CA ILE A 102 -1.75 -13.03 1.06
C ILE A 102 -2.99 -13.70 0.43
N ASP A 103 -3.69 -13.00 -0.47
CA ASP A 103 -4.86 -13.48 -1.22
C ASP A 103 -4.46 -13.78 -2.68
N PRO A 104 -4.77 -14.96 -3.24
CA PRO A 104 -4.51 -15.28 -4.66
C PRO A 104 -5.09 -14.28 -5.67
N ARG A 105 -6.09 -13.49 -5.29
CA ARG A 105 -6.67 -12.42 -6.15
C ARG A 105 -5.86 -11.12 -6.14
N ALA A 106 -4.82 -11.03 -5.31
CA ALA A 106 -3.94 -9.86 -5.20
C ALA A 106 -3.27 -9.51 -6.53
N LYS A 107 -3.10 -8.20 -6.80
CA LYS A 107 -2.20 -7.73 -7.86
C LYS A 107 -0.76 -7.82 -7.33
N VAL A 108 0.07 -8.62 -7.98
CA VAL A 108 1.43 -8.96 -7.52
C VAL A 108 2.50 -8.36 -8.42
N LEU A 109 3.54 -7.80 -7.81
CA LEU A 109 4.75 -7.38 -8.51
C LEU A 109 5.97 -8.18 -8.04
N CYS A 110 6.68 -8.81 -8.98
CA CYS A 110 7.99 -9.41 -8.75
C CYS A 110 9.09 -8.47 -9.23
N VAL A 111 10.03 -8.12 -8.37
CA VAL A 111 11.13 -7.18 -8.68
C VAL A 111 12.47 -7.91 -8.71
N GLY A 112 13.26 -7.69 -9.76
CA GLY A 112 14.66 -8.09 -9.86
C GLY A 112 14.99 -9.23 -10.83
N GLU A 113 16.26 -9.63 -10.81
CA GLU A 113 16.81 -10.79 -11.51
C GLU A 113 16.18 -12.08 -10.93
N GLY A 114 15.19 -12.64 -11.62
CA GLY A 114 14.34 -13.73 -11.11
C GLY A 114 12.83 -13.42 -11.14
N SER A 115 12.43 -12.20 -11.50
CA SER A 115 11.02 -11.82 -11.62
C SER A 115 10.22 -12.67 -12.61
N ALA A 116 10.79 -13.06 -13.76
CA ALA A 116 10.12 -13.89 -14.76
C ALA A 116 9.77 -15.31 -14.23
N PRO A 117 10.72 -16.11 -13.71
CA PRO A 117 10.39 -17.40 -13.10
C PRO A 117 9.48 -17.26 -11.87
N ALA A 118 9.61 -16.18 -11.09
CA ALA A 118 8.73 -15.94 -9.95
C ALA A 118 7.27 -15.69 -10.37
N VAL A 119 7.03 -14.92 -11.44
CA VAL A 119 5.70 -14.70 -12.01
C VAL A 119 5.08 -15.99 -12.52
N LEU A 120 5.88 -16.86 -13.17
CA LEU A 120 5.40 -18.17 -13.62
C LEU A 120 4.94 -19.03 -12.43
N ALA A 121 5.76 -19.12 -11.37
CA ALA A 121 5.41 -19.86 -10.16
C ALA A 121 4.15 -19.31 -9.47
N LEU A 122 4.01 -17.99 -9.40
CA LEU A 122 2.82 -17.33 -8.83
C LEU A 122 1.55 -17.66 -9.63
N ARG A 123 1.63 -17.66 -10.97
CA ARG A 123 0.49 -18.02 -11.84
C ARG A 123 0.08 -19.48 -11.66
N GLU A 124 1.03 -20.39 -11.52
CA GLU A 124 0.76 -21.81 -11.20
C GLU A 124 0.07 -21.98 -9.84
N LEU A 125 0.36 -21.10 -8.88
CA LEU A 125 -0.26 -21.06 -7.55
C LEU A 125 -1.60 -20.29 -7.52
N GLY A 126 -2.09 -19.80 -8.66
CA GLY A 126 -3.40 -19.14 -8.79
C GLY A 126 -3.39 -17.61 -8.76
N PHE A 127 -2.21 -16.96 -8.68
CA PHE A 127 -2.10 -15.51 -8.77
C PHE A 127 -2.11 -15.05 -10.23
N LEU A 128 -3.31 -14.80 -10.76
CA LEU A 128 -3.50 -14.43 -12.16
C LEU A 128 -2.93 -13.05 -12.51
N ASN A 129 -2.96 -12.12 -11.55
CA ASN A 129 -2.54 -10.73 -11.73
C ASN A 129 -1.08 -10.51 -11.28
N ALA A 130 -0.17 -11.36 -11.74
CA ALA A 130 1.25 -11.27 -11.41
C ALA A 130 2.08 -10.68 -12.56
N CYS A 131 2.91 -9.69 -12.21
CA CYS A 131 3.69 -8.85 -13.12
C CYS A 131 5.15 -8.84 -12.67
N GLY A 132 6.11 -8.80 -13.59
CA GLY A 132 7.54 -8.91 -13.29
C GLY A 132 8.34 -7.78 -13.90
N VAL A 133 9.19 -7.14 -13.10
CA VAL A 133 10.16 -6.15 -13.58
C VAL A 133 11.57 -6.65 -13.34
N HIS A 134 12.28 -6.85 -14.44
CA HIS A 134 13.69 -7.26 -14.41
C HIS A 134 14.66 -6.09 -14.19
N ARG A 135 14.26 -4.86 -14.57
CA ARG A 135 15.14 -3.69 -14.50
C ARG A 135 15.49 -3.33 -13.07
N HIS A 136 16.77 -3.33 -12.75
CA HIS A 136 17.29 -2.70 -11.54
C HIS A 136 17.42 -1.18 -11.76
N PRO A 137 17.08 -0.34 -10.76
CA PRO A 137 17.40 1.07 -10.77
C PRO A 137 18.89 1.28 -11.06
N PHE A 138 19.24 1.99 -12.12
CA PHE A 138 20.64 2.14 -12.57
C PHE A 138 21.09 3.59 -12.62
N PHE A 139 22.38 3.83 -12.41
CA PHE A 139 22.98 5.16 -12.52
C PHE A 139 23.14 5.56 -13.99
N SER A 140 22.36 6.54 -14.47
CA SER A 140 22.56 7.11 -15.81
C SER A 140 23.75 8.06 -15.78
N LEU A 141 24.88 7.64 -16.35
CA LEU A 141 26.09 8.47 -16.48
C LEU A 141 25.83 9.77 -17.26
N LYS A 142 24.92 9.72 -18.24
CA LYS A 142 24.56 10.86 -19.10
C LYS A 142 23.79 11.96 -18.36
N HIS A 143 22.89 11.57 -17.45
CA HIS A 143 22.09 12.51 -16.67
C HIS A 143 22.67 12.78 -15.26
N LYS A 144 23.77 12.09 -14.89
CA LYS A 144 24.33 12.09 -13.52
C LYS A 144 23.26 11.88 -12.44
N ARG A 145 22.25 11.06 -12.75
CA ARG A 145 21.07 10.79 -11.92
C ARG A 145 20.82 9.30 -12.03
N MET A 146 20.54 8.60 -10.93
CA MET A 146 19.97 7.26 -11.08
C MET A 146 18.53 7.40 -11.57
N ALA A 147 18.11 6.51 -12.47
CA ALA A 147 16.69 6.31 -12.72
C ALA A 147 16.19 5.44 -11.56
N TYR A 148 15.59 6.09 -10.56
CA TYR A 148 15.31 5.50 -9.24
C TYR A 148 13.93 4.84 -9.15
N GLU A 149 13.04 5.10 -10.10
CA GLU A 149 11.62 4.86 -9.92
C GLU A 149 11.18 3.68 -10.78
N LEU A 150 10.55 2.69 -10.16
CA LEU A 150 9.75 1.72 -10.89
C LEU A 150 8.68 2.49 -11.67
N GLU A 151 8.40 2.10 -12.91
CA GLU A 151 7.43 2.74 -13.80
C GLU A 151 5.96 2.48 -13.37
N TYR A 152 5.71 2.47 -12.07
CA TYR A 152 4.41 2.27 -11.43
C TYR A 152 4.11 3.42 -10.48
N ALA A 153 2.84 3.81 -10.43
CA ALA A 153 2.36 4.79 -9.48
C ALA A 153 2.44 4.26 -8.04
N ASP A 154 2.41 5.18 -7.08
CA ASP A 154 2.26 4.85 -5.66
C ASP A 154 1.00 4.01 -5.45
N ASP A 155 1.01 3.12 -4.46
CA ASP A 155 -0.16 2.33 -4.05
C ASP A 155 -0.82 1.52 -5.20
N SER A 156 -0.01 0.91 -6.07
CA SER A 156 -0.49 0.15 -7.24
C SER A 156 -0.68 -1.35 -7.00
N PHE A 157 0.09 -1.96 -6.10
CA PHE A 157 0.13 -3.42 -5.91
C PHE A 157 -0.29 -3.86 -4.51
N ASP A 158 -0.92 -5.02 -4.40
CA ASP A 158 -1.36 -5.60 -3.12
C ASP A 158 -0.24 -6.45 -2.48
N PHE A 159 0.62 -7.05 -3.31
CA PHE A 159 1.77 -7.85 -2.88
C PHE A 159 3.01 -7.55 -3.74
N VAL A 160 4.16 -7.36 -3.10
CA VAL A 160 5.45 -7.18 -3.78
C VAL A 160 6.45 -8.21 -3.28
N LEU A 161 7.04 -8.97 -4.20
CA LEU A 161 8.08 -9.96 -3.93
C LEU A 161 9.39 -9.53 -4.59
N SER A 162 10.47 -9.44 -3.83
CA SER A 162 11.82 -9.23 -4.37
C SER A 162 12.76 -10.33 -3.93
N GLY A 163 13.47 -10.89 -4.93
CA GLY A 163 14.58 -11.82 -4.73
C GLY A 163 15.93 -11.09 -4.68
N ASP A 164 16.95 -11.80 -4.19
CA ASP A 164 18.37 -11.53 -4.46
C ASP A 164 18.86 -10.10 -4.20
N LEU A 165 18.47 -9.50 -3.06
CA LEU A 165 18.92 -8.15 -2.69
C LEU A 165 20.45 -7.99 -2.68
N GLU A 166 21.22 -9.06 -2.48
CA GLU A 166 22.69 -9.04 -2.52
C GLU A 166 23.29 -8.80 -3.91
N LYS A 167 22.58 -9.20 -4.98
CA LYS A 167 23.04 -9.01 -6.36
C LYS A 167 22.79 -7.58 -6.86
N ILE A 168 22.06 -6.78 -6.08
CA ILE A 168 21.64 -5.43 -6.46
C ILE A 168 22.67 -4.42 -5.96
N SER A 169 23.11 -3.53 -6.84
CA SER A 169 24.11 -2.50 -6.49
C SER A 169 23.65 -1.55 -5.37
N VAL A 170 22.34 -1.30 -5.28
CA VAL A 170 21.74 -0.44 -4.25
C VAL A 170 20.44 -1.08 -3.73
N PRO A 171 20.53 -2.02 -2.77
CA PRO A 171 19.37 -2.75 -2.25
C PRO A 171 18.33 -1.83 -1.62
N ALA A 172 18.78 -0.70 -1.06
CA ALA A 172 17.91 0.25 -0.38
C ALA A 172 16.83 0.85 -1.29
N ILE A 173 17.13 1.05 -2.58
CA ILE A 173 16.15 1.59 -3.53
C ILE A 173 15.03 0.59 -3.74
N VAL A 174 15.34 -0.71 -3.85
CA VAL A 174 14.33 -1.75 -4.07
C VAL A 174 13.38 -1.85 -2.88
N VAL A 175 13.90 -1.76 -1.65
CA VAL A 175 13.05 -1.75 -0.45
C VAL A 175 12.13 -0.53 -0.43
N LEU A 176 12.66 0.67 -0.69
CA LEU A 176 11.88 1.90 -0.69
C LEU A 176 10.84 1.96 -1.82
N GLU A 177 11.20 1.54 -3.03
CA GLU A 177 10.28 1.48 -4.17
C GLU A 177 9.20 0.43 -3.95
N SER A 178 9.53 -0.70 -3.32
CA SER A 178 8.54 -1.69 -2.95
C SER A 178 7.57 -1.16 -1.90
N GLU A 179 8.04 -0.42 -0.89
CA GLU A 179 7.18 0.27 0.08
C GLU A 179 6.30 1.35 -0.59
N ARG A 180 6.82 2.05 -1.61
CA ARG A 180 6.08 3.07 -2.37
C ARG A 180 4.93 2.46 -3.20
N VAL A 181 5.20 1.44 -4.00
CA VAL A 181 4.22 0.85 -4.92
C VAL A 181 3.22 -0.09 -4.23
N LEU A 182 3.49 -0.54 -3.00
CA LEU A 182 2.51 -1.28 -2.20
C LEU A 182 1.35 -0.38 -1.81
N LYS A 183 0.12 -0.88 -1.93
CA LYS A 183 -1.07 -0.24 -1.35
C LYS A 183 -1.00 -0.22 0.16
N PRO A 184 -1.68 0.72 0.83
CA PRO A 184 -1.83 0.68 2.28
C PRO A 184 -2.48 -0.64 2.71
N GLY A 185 -1.88 -1.33 3.67
CA GLY A 185 -2.26 -2.69 4.08
C GLY A 185 -1.67 -3.83 3.22
N GLY A 186 -1.01 -3.51 2.11
CA GLY A 186 -0.34 -4.47 1.24
C GLY A 186 0.89 -5.12 1.87
N ILE A 187 1.30 -6.27 1.33
CA ILE A 187 2.40 -7.09 1.88
C ILE A 187 3.64 -7.00 1.00
N GLY A 188 4.79 -6.72 1.60
CA GLY A 188 6.10 -6.84 0.98
C GLY A 188 6.84 -8.07 1.49
N ALA A 189 7.46 -8.83 0.59
CA ALA A 189 8.34 -9.95 0.91
C ALA A 189 9.71 -9.74 0.26
N MET A 190 10.75 -9.72 1.09
CA MET A 190 12.14 -9.48 0.68
C MET A 190 13.00 -10.68 1.03
N LEU A 191 13.67 -11.24 0.04
CA LEU A 191 14.69 -12.26 0.25
C LEU A 191 16.06 -11.59 0.35
N VAL A 192 16.69 -11.76 1.50
CA VAL A 192 18.07 -11.34 1.77
C VAL A 192 18.93 -12.61 1.80
N GLY A 193 20.03 -12.65 1.05
CA GLY A 193 20.94 -13.78 1.09
C GLY A 193 21.54 -13.98 2.48
N VAL A 194 21.93 -15.22 2.79
CA VAL A 194 22.54 -15.55 4.07
C VAL A 194 24.05 -15.40 3.93
N ASP A 195 24.61 -14.38 4.60
CA ASP A 195 26.05 -14.30 4.81
C ASP A 195 26.49 -15.57 5.57
N SER A 196 27.32 -16.39 4.92
CA SER A 196 27.89 -17.66 5.40
C SER A 196 28.66 -17.56 6.74
N PHE A 197 28.82 -16.35 7.27
CA PHE A 197 29.47 -16.06 8.56
C PHE A 197 28.52 -15.75 9.72
N ASN A 198 27.19 -15.71 9.51
CA ASN A 198 26.25 -15.23 10.55
C ASN A 198 24.87 -15.91 10.58
N THR A 199 24.84 -17.24 10.51
CA THR A 199 23.62 -18.07 10.45
C THR A 199 22.69 -17.97 11.67
N ASN A 200 23.12 -17.34 12.78
CA ASN A 200 22.44 -17.47 14.07
C ASN A 200 21.71 -16.21 14.56
N ASN A 201 21.58 -15.15 13.75
CA ASN A 201 20.87 -13.96 14.19
C ASN A 201 19.98 -13.31 13.12
N LEU A 202 18.72 -13.77 13.05
CA LEU A 202 17.64 -13.22 12.21
C LEU A 202 17.48 -11.70 12.34
N ILE A 203 17.82 -11.14 13.52
CA ILE A 203 17.76 -9.69 13.74
C ILE A 203 18.78 -8.99 12.84
N ARG A 204 20.00 -9.52 12.72
CA ARG A 204 21.06 -8.90 11.94
C ARG A 204 20.86 -9.11 10.44
N SER A 205 20.37 -10.27 10.01
CA SER A 205 20.11 -10.55 8.60
C SER A 205 18.91 -9.78 8.05
N SER A 206 17.97 -9.38 8.90
CA SER A 206 16.83 -8.54 8.49
C SER A 206 17.12 -7.03 8.48
N MET A 207 18.19 -6.56 9.15
CA MET A 207 18.57 -5.13 9.20
C MET A 207 18.63 -4.40 7.85
N PRO A 208 19.13 -5.00 6.75
CA PRO A 208 19.16 -4.34 5.44
C PRO A 208 17.78 -3.92 4.93
N VAL A 209 16.72 -4.57 5.39
CA VAL A 209 15.33 -4.25 5.04
C VAL A 209 14.67 -3.45 6.16
N THR A 210 14.73 -3.94 7.39
CA THR A 210 13.97 -3.37 8.52
C THR A 210 14.39 -1.94 8.87
N SER A 211 15.67 -1.58 8.67
CA SER A 211 16.16 -0.22 8.94
C SER A 211 15.73 0.83 7.92
N LEU A 212 15.24 0.40 6.75
CA LEU A 212 14.85 1.28 5.66
C LEU A 212 13.36 1.56 5.60
N LEU A 213 12.54 0.61 6.08
CA LEU A 213 11.08 0.73 6.09
C LEU A 213 10.65 1.86 7.04
N ARG A 214 9.84 2.78 6.53
CA ARG A 214 9.35 3.94 7.31
C ARG A 214 7.86 3.88 7.57
N ASN A 215 7.11 3.32 6.62
CA ASN A 215 5.66 3.30 6.61
C ASN A 215 5.12 1.86 6.67
N SER A 216 5.94 0.91 7.16
CA SER A 216 5.58 -0.50 7.23
C SER A 216 5.95 -1.10 8.58
N ASN A 217 5.19 -2.11 8.98
CA ASN A 217 5.46 -2.91 10.17
C ASN A 217 5.95 -4.30 9.75
N ILE A 218 6.95 -4.82 10.46
CA ILE A 218 7.44 -6.19 10.24
C ILE A 218 6.40 -7.17 10.76
N VAL A 219 5.97 -8.08 9.89
CA VAL A 219 4.97 -9.12 10.21
C VAL A 219 5.66 -10.44 10.50
N HIS A 220 6.68 -10.78 9.72
CA HIS A 220 7.38 -12.06 9.85
C HIS A 220 8.84 -11.93 9.42
N VAL A 221 9.73 -12.62 10.12
CA VAL A 221 11.12 -12.83 9.72
C VAL A 221 11.44 -14.30 9.89
N GLY A 222 11.81 -14.96 8.80
CA GLY A 222 12.03 -16.40 8.75
C GLY A 222 13.15 -16.79 7.80
N TYR A 223 13.38 -18.10 7.67
CA TYR A 223 14.32 -18.67 6.71
C TYR A 223 13.56 -19.49 5.68
N VAL A 224 13.82 -19.21 4.41
CA VAL A 224 13.31 -20.01 3.29
C VAL A 224 14.49 -20.39 2.42
N ASN A 225 14.77 -21.69 2.33
CA ASN A 225 15.96 -22.22 1.66
C ASN A 225 17.25 -21.58 2.22
N GLU A 226 18.03 -20.90 1.38
CA GLU A 226 19.29 -20.23 1.73
C GLU A 226 19.13 -18.71 1.95
N TYR A 227 17.90 -18.24 2.12
CA TYR A 227 17.57 -16.82 2.25
C TYR A 227 16.89 -16.51 3.58
N THR A 228 17.16 -15.33 4.12
CA THR A 228 16.33 -14.70 5.15
C THR A 228 15.13 -14.06 4.45
N LEU A 229 13.93 -14.51 4.79
CA LEU A 229 12.67 -13.91 4.34
C LEU A 229 12.25 -12.83 5.35
N VAL A 230 12.17 -11.59 4.89
CA VAL A 230 11.61 -10.46 5.65
C VAL A 230 10.27 -10.08 5.05
N VAL A 231 9.20 -10.23 5.83
CA VAL A 231 7.83 -9.90 5.44
C VAL A 231 7.37 -8.70 6.23
N PHE A 232 6.86 -7.69 5.53
CA PHE A 232 6.34 -6.48 6.12
C PHE A 232 4.97 -6.12 5.53
N LYS A 233 4.18 -5.39 6.29
CA LYS A 233 2.88 -4.86 5.89
C LYS A 233 2.93 -3.34 5.90
N LYS A 234 2.59 -2.72 4.77
CA LYS A 234 2.47 -1.26 4.68
C LYS A 234 1.32 -0.80 5.60
N ARG A 235 1.55 0.23 6.41
CA ARG A 235 0.53 0.82 7.28
C ARG A 235 -0.58 1.41 6.42
N ILE A 236 -1.83 1.25 6.84
CA ILE A 236 -3.00 1.87 6.21
C ILE A 236 -2.97 3.38 6.47
N TYR A 237 -2.61 3.77 7.69
CA TYR A 237 -2.45 5.14 8.13
C TYR A 237 -1.01 5.38 8.60
N SER A 238 -0.24 6.15 7.85
CA SER A 238 1.00 6.73 8.36
C SER A 238 0.69 7.93 9.27
N VAL A 239 1.61 8.23 10.20
CA VAL A 239 1.53 9.47 10.98
C VAL A 239 1.56 10.65 10.00
N GLY A 240 0.48 11.43 9.97
CA GLY A 240 0.30 12.54 9.03
C GLY A 240 -0.49 12.21 7.77
N TYR A 241 -1.03 10.99 7.63
CA TYR A 241 -1.92 10.59 6.53
C TYR A 241 -3.00 11.63 6.22
N PHE A 242 -3.66 12.19 7.25
CA PHE A 242 -4.73 13.17 7.03
C PHE A 242 -4.24 14.60 6.76
N GLN A 243 -2.95 14.88 6.99
CA GLN A 243 -2.36 16.20 6.73
C GLN A 243 -2.17 16.46 5.24
N GLN A 244 -2.24 15.41 4.40
CA GLN A 244 -2.19 15.55 2.95
C GLN A 244 -3.45 16.22 2.36
N TYR A 245 -4.56 16.18 3.09
CA TYR A 245 -5.80 16.81 2.63
C TYR A 245 -5.74 18.31 2.85
N GLN A 246 -5.92 19.08 1.77
CA GLN A 246 -6.05 20.54 1.84
C GLN A 246 -7.42 20.91 2.38
N LEU A 247 -7.51 21.07 3.69
CA LEU A 247 -8.72 21.56 4.35
C LEU A 247 -8.92 23.07 4.07
N PRO A 248 -10.17 23.56 4.13
CA PRO A 248 -10.47 24.99 4.03
C PRO A 248 -9.65 25.82 5.03
N ALA A 249 -9.25 27.04 4.64
CA ALA A 249 -8.49 27.95 5.49
C ALA A 249 -9.24 28.29 6.80
N GLU A 250 -10.57 28.37 6.72
CA GLU A 250 -11.46 28.49 7.87
C GLU A 250 -12.11 27.12 8.13
N CYS A 251 -11.51 26.35 9.04
CA CYS A 251 -12.01 25.05 9.48
C CYS A 251 -12.41 25.15 10.96
N PRO A 252 -13.68 25.49 11.27
CA PRO A 252 -14.08 25.93 12.62
C PRO A 252 -13.75 24.93 13.71
N SER A 253 -14.11 23.65 13.55
CA SER A 253 -13.86 22.64 14.57
C SER A 253 -12.37 22.45 14.82
N ILE A 254 -11.53 22.35 13.77
CA ILE A 254 -10.08 22.20 13.95
C ILE A 254 -9.47 23.42 14.63
N MET A 255 -9.85 24.63 14.23
CA MET A 255 -9.34 25.86 14.83
C MET A 255 -9.72 25.98 16.31
N ASN A 256 -10.98 25.67 16.64
CA ASN A 256 -11.50 25.73 18.01
C ASN A 256 -10.91 24.64 18.90
N ASN A 257 -10.64 23.46 18.35
CA ASN A 257 -10.15 22.30 19.10
C ASN A 257 -8.65 22.35 19.36
N ARG A 258 -7.88 22.98 18.48
CA ARG A 258 -6.41 22.99 18.52
C ARG A 258 -5.82 23.35 19.89
N PRO A 259 -6.30 24.38 20.62
CA PRO A 259 -5.79 24.74 21.94
C PRO A 259 -6.07 23.69 23.03
N HIS A 260 -7.00 22.76 22.78
CA HIS A 260 -7.46 21.78 23.76
C HIS A 260 -6.91 20.37 23.51
N LEU A 261 -6.23 20.12 22.38
CA LEU A 261 -5.66 18.81 22.06
C LEU A 261 -4.64 18.32 23.09
N GLU A 262 -3.93 19.25 23.76
CA GLU A 262 -2.98 18.93 24.83
C GLU A 262 -3.67 18.36 26.09
N ASN A 263 -4.97 18.60 26.23
CA ASN A 263 -5.76 18.09 27.36
C ASN A 263 -6.33 16.69 27.12
N LEU A 264 -6.24 16.16 25.90
CA LEU A 264 -6.76 14.83 25.56
C LEU A 264 -6.05 13.74 26.37
N GLU A 265 -6.79 12.71 26.72
CA GLU A 265 -6.24 11.52 27.36
C GLU A 265 -5.15 10.88 26.47
N PRO A 266 -4.08 10.31 27.07
CA PRO A 266 -3.02 9.66 26.30
C PRO A 266 -3.57 8.46 25.52
N LEU A 267 -3.05 8.25 24.31
CA LEU A 267 -3.40 7.08 23.52
C LEU A 267 -2.82 5.82 24.16
N THR A 268 -3.63 4.77 24.26
CA THR A 268 -3.25 3.47 24.82
C THR A 268 -3.59 2.33 23.86
N GLU A 269 -2.76 1.28 23.84
CA GLU A 269 -2.99 0.10 23.00
C GLU A 269 -4.05 -0.85 23.58
N ASN A 270 -4.23 -0.83 24.91
CA ASN A 270 -5.13 -1.74 25.61
C ASN A 270 -6.12 -0.97 26.49
N LYS A 271 -7.36 -1.48 26.62
CA LYS A 271 -8.38 -0.96 27.55
C LYS A 271 -7.85 -1.03 28.99
N GLN A 272 -7.64 0.13 29.62
CA GLN A 272 -7.38 0.25 31.05
C GLN A 272 -8.69 0.32 31.83
N VAL A 273 -8.68 -0.22 33.04
CA VAL A 273 -9.85 -0.35 33.93
C VAL A 273 -10.48 1.00 34.34
N ASP A 274 -9.73 2.10 34.27
CA ASP A 274 -10.19 3.44 34.66
C ASP A 274 -10.36 4.44 33.49
N HIS A 275 -10.33 3.98 32.23
CA HIS A 275 -10.38 4.87 31.05
C HIS A 275 -11.60 5.81 31.04
N GLU A 276 -12.77 5.32 31.42
CA GLU A 276 -14.02 6.09 31.38
C GLU A 276 -14.06 7.26 32.37
N LYS A 277 -13.27 7.20 33.46
CA LYS A 277 -13.27 8.24 34.50
C LYS A 277 -12.41 9.45 34.12
N ASN A 278 -11.53 9.31 33.14
CA ASN A 278 -10.50 10.30 32.81
C ASN A 278 -10.62 10.87 31.39
N ILE A 279 -11.79 10.77 30.75
CA ILE A 279 -12.00 11.36 29.43
C ILE A 279 -12.17 12.89 29.53
N ALA A 280 -11.33 13.59 28.76
CA ALA A 280 -11.31 15.04 28.67
C ALA A 280 -12.28 15.53 27.57
N TYR A 281 -13.58 15.42 27.82
CA TYR A 281 -14.61 15.84 26.86
C TYR A 281 -14.49 17.33 26.47
N LEU A 282 -14.61 17.62 25.18
CA LEU A 282 -14.48 18.97 24.64
C LEU A 282 -15.43 20.01 25.27
N PRO A 283 -16.71 19.69 25.57
CA PRO A 283 -17.64 20.60 26.27
C PRO A 283 -17.13 21.17 27.60
N LYS A 284 -16.11 20.57 28.23
CA LYS A 284 -15.50 21.10 29.46
C LYS A 284 -14.61 22.32 29.21
N PHE A 285 -14.17 22.53 27.97
CA PHE A 285 -13.22 23.57 27.58
C PHE A 285 -13.83 24.66 26.71
N VAL A 286 -15.02 24.41 26.15
CA VAL A 286 -15.72 25.34 25.25
C VAL A 286 -17.03 25.82 25.86
N ASP A 287 -17.48 27.02 25.47
CA ASP A 287 -18.76 27.56 25.91
C ASP A 287 -19.93 26.83 25.24
N MET A 288 -20.52 25.88 25.97
CA MET A 288 -21.71 25.14 25.52
C MET A 288 -23.02 25.91 25.62
N PRO A 289 -23.29 26.72 26.66
CA PRO A 289 -24.55 27.47 26.79
C PRO A 289 -24.89 28.38 25.61
N SER A 290 -23.91 28.87 24.84
CA SER A 290 -24.14 29.66 23.64
C SER A 290 -24.53 28.84 22.40
N ARG A 291 -24.30 27.52 22.42
CA ARG A 291 -24.59 26.60 21.33
C ARG A 291 -26.03 26.09 21.45
N LYS A 292 -26.83 26.28 20.40
CA LYS A 292 -28.27 25.94 20.40
C LYS A 292 -28.55 24.66 19.65
N ARG A 293 -27.87 24.44 18.52
CA ARG A 293 -28.08 23.28 17.66
C ARG A 293 -26.97 22.26 17.84
N LEU A 294 -27.18 21.31 18.75
CA LEU A 294 -26.26 20.21 18.99
C LEU A 294 -26.71 18.99 18.17
N VAL A 295 -25.77 18.34 17.49
CA VAL A 295 -26.03 17.14 16.67
C VAL A 295 -25.16 16.00 17.16
N TYR A 296 -25.76 14.83 17.30
CA TYR A 296 -25.06 13.59 17.61
C TYR A 296 -25.33 12.59 16.48
N VAL A 297 -24.27 12.06 15.88
CA VAL A 297 -24.37 11.03 14.85
C VAL A 297 -23.62 9.78 15.30
N GLU A 298 -24.28 8.63 15.29
CA GLU A 298 -23.67 7.33 15.52
C GLU A 298 -23.75 6.47 14.26
N ILE A 299 -22.60 5.97 13.79
CA ILE A 299 -22.47 5.16 12.57
C ILE A 299 -21.98 3.76 12.93
N GLY A 300 -22.74 2.74 12.53
CA GLY A 300 -22.37 1.32 12.71
C GLY A 300 -22.50 0.81 14.15
N GLY A 301 -23.43 1.39 14.93
CA GLY A 301 -23.70 1.04 16.33
C GLY A 301 -24.61 -0.19 16.53
N GLY A 302 -25.11 -0.79 15.45
CA GLY A 302 -26.23 -1.74 15.46
C GLY A 302 -26.03 -3.00 16.30
N GLU A 303 -24.79 -3.47 16.43
CA GLU A 303 -24.46 -4.68 17.20
C GLU A 303 -24.60 -4.49 18.73
N HIS A 304 -24.51 -3.25 19.23
CA HIS A 304 -24.50 -2.96 20.68
C HIS A 304 -25.87 -2.56 21.23
N LEU A 305 -26.91 -2.50 20.39
CA LEU A 305 -28.21 -1.94 20.77
C LEU A 305 -29.22 -2.99 21.27
N ASN A 306 -28.78 -4.24 21.48
CA ASN A 306 -29.60 -5.32 22.03
C ASN A 306 -29.92 -5.16 23.53
N SER A 307 -29.34 -4.19 24.25
CA SER A 307 -29.53 -4.02 25.70
C SER A 307 -29.82 -2.58 26.11
N SER A 308 -31.10 -2.24 26.21
CA SER A 308 -31.67 -1.07 26.91
C SER A 308 -31.34 0.34 26.38
N VAL A 309 -32.35 1.22 26.39
CA VAL A 309 -32.38 2.62 25.90
C VAL A 309 -31.39 3.57 26.62
N SER A 310 -30.60 3.08 27.57
CA SER A 310 -29.67 3.86 28.41
C SER A 310 -28.19 3.72 28.09
N SER A 311 -27.75 2.74 27.29
CA SER A 311 -26.31 2.44 27.08
C SER A 311 -25.70 3.02 25.79
N TRP A 312 -26.49 3.53 24.86
CA TRP A 312 -25.96 4.01 23.57
C TRP A 312 -25.17 5.33 23.69
N PHE A 313 -25.58 6.20 24.62
CA PHE A 313 -24.97 7.49 24.87
C PHE A 313 -23.90 7.40 25.96
N LEU A 314 -22.80 8.14 25.79
CA LEU A 314 -21.64 8.14 26.68
C LEU A 314 -22.06 8.54 28.12
N PRO A 315 -22.03 7.62 29.11
CA PRO A 315 -22.64 7.88 30.43
C PRO A 315 -22.01 9.05 31.20
N SER A 316 -20.73 9.32 30.98
CA SER A 316 -19.99 10.39 31.66
C SER A 316 -19.92 11.70 30.86
N TYR A 317 -20.66 11.80 29.75
CA TYR A 317 -20.65 12.98 28.91
C TYR A 317 -21.32 14.17 29.62
N PRO A 318 -20.71 15.37 29.60
CA PRO A 318 -21.13 16.51 30.43
C PRO A 318 -22.40 17.22 29.95
N VAL A 319 -22.96 16.82 28.81
CA VAL A 319 -24.15 17.44 28.19
C VAL A 319 -25.28 16.40 28.13
N ASP A 320 -26.48 16.81 28.55
CA ASP A 320 -27.63 15.91 28.57
C ASP A 320 -28.03 15.45 27.16
N ARG A 321 -28.26 14.16 26.99
CA ARG A 321 -28.58 13.55 25.69
C ARG A 321 -29.81 14.15 25.01
N ASN A 322 -30.79 14.65 25.76
CA ASN A 322 -32.03 15.18 25.18
C ASN A 322 -31.84 16.57 24.54
N THR A 323 -30.66 17.18 24.70
CA THR A 323 -30.29 18.44 24.04
C THR A 323 -29.80 18.24 22.61
N PHE A 324 -29.44 17.00 22.25
CA PHE A 324 -28.94 16.66 20.92
C PHE A 324 -30.07 16.28 19.96
N ASN A 325 -29.92 16.69 18.70
CA ASN A 325 -30.58 16.02 17.59
C ASN A 325 -29.77 14.78 17.24
N VAL A 326 -30.34 13.61 17.54
CA VAL A 326 -29.63 12.32 17.48
C VAL A 326 -29.99 11.59 16.20
N TYR A 327 -28.96 11.11 15.50
CA TYR A 327 -29.06 10.38 14.24
C TYR A 327 -28.28 9.06 14.35
N PHE A 328 -28.95 7.93 14.11
CA PHE A 328 -28.33 6.62 14.04
C PHE A 328 -28.26 6.17 12.59
N VAL A 329 -27.08 5.80 12.12
CA VAL A 329 -26.86 5.29 10.78
C VAL A 329 -26.43 3.84 10.86
N ASP A 330 -27.22 2.95 10.26
CA ASP A 330 -26.88 1.53 10.20
C ASP A 330 -27.44 0.83 8.96
N HIS A 331 -26.85 -0.32 8.63
CA HIS A 331 -27.38 -1.26 7.65
C HIS A 331 -28.40 -2.21 8.25
N ASN A 332 -28.44 -2.38 9.57
CA ASN A 332 -29.40 -3.27 10.22
C ASN A 332 -30.63 -2.49 10.71
N ALA A 333 -31.72 -2.56 9.94
CA ALA A 333 -33.00 -1.92 10.28
C ALA A 333 -33.70 -2.53 11.50
N SER A 334 -33.24 -3.68 12.02
CA SER A 334 -33.80 -4.25 13.26
C SER A 334 -33.48 -3.43 14.50
N VAL A 335 -32.63 -2.41 14.36
CA VAL A 335 -32.08 -1.58 15.44
C VAL A 335 -32.89 -0.28 15.65
N LEU A 336 -34.12 -0.20 15.13
CA LEU A 336 -34.98 0.96 15.26
C LEU A 336 -35.25 1.33 16.73
N LEU A 337 -34.63 2.41 17.20
CA LEU A 337 -34.89 3.00 18.50
C LEU A 337 -36.11 3.93 18.40
N SER A 338 -37.13 3.67 19.22
CA SER A 338 -38.30 4.55 19.32
C SER A 338 -37.90 5.93 19.83
N GLY A 339 -38.20 6.98 19.05
CA GLY A 339 -37.94 8.37 19.43
C GLY A 339 -36.60 8.94 18.93
N VAL A 340 -35.85 8.23 18.08
CA VAL A 340 -34.62 8.74 17.45
C VAL A 340 -34.67 8.61 15.92
N ALA A 341 -34.01 9.53 15.20
CA ALA A 341 -33.93 9.45 13.74
C ALA A 341 -32.95 8.32 13.32
N PHE A 342 -33.47 7.31 12.64
CA PHE A 342 -32.69 6.21 12.06
C PHE A 342 -32.54 6.40 10.55
N ILE A 343 -31.32 6.24 10.05
CA ILE A 343 -30.94 6.38 8.64
C ILE A 343 -30.41 5.03 8.20
N TYR A 344 -31.15 4.40 7.30
CA TYR A 344 -30.75 3.14 6.71
C TYR A 344 -29.67 3.40 5.65
N TYR A 345 -28.47 2.85 5.85
CA TYR A 345 -27.39 2.93 4.88
C TYR A 345 -26.79 1.52 4.63
N PRO A 346 -27.24 0.81 3.58
CA PRO A 346 -26.85 -0.57 3.32
C PRO A 346 -25.36 -0.72 3.02
N GLY A 347 -24.69 0.35 2.57
CA GLY A 347 -23.25 0.37 2.32
C GLY A 347 -22.39 0.02 3.54
N LEU A 348 -22.91 0.19 4.76
CA LEU A 348 -22.21 -0.18 6.01
C LEU A 348 -22.08 -1.69 6.20
N ALA A 349 -22.90 -2.52 5.54
CA ALA A 349 -22.84 -3.98 5.66
C ALA A 349 -21.53 -4.59 5.12
N GLY A 350 -20.74 -3.80 4.39
CA GLY A 350 -19.54 -4.29 3.72
C GLY A 350 -19.85 -5.31 2.61
N VAL A 351 -18.81 -5.89 2.03
CA VAL A 351 -18.91 -6.82 0.88
C VAL A 351 -19.42 -8.21 1.29
N GLU A 352 -19.55 -8.51 2.60
CA GLU A 352 -19.96 -9.83 3.07
C GLU A 352 -21.48 -10.08 3.02
N ALA A 353 -22.30 -9.04 2.88
CA ALA A 353 -23.76 -9.19 2.84
C ALA A 353 -24.34 -9.52 1.45
N THR A 354 -23.52 -9.59 0.38
CA THR A 354 -24.01 -9.91 -0.98
C THR A 354 -24.19 -11.41 -1.23
N LEU A 355 -24.15 -12.25 -0.20
CA LEU A 355 -24.26 -13.72 -0.28
C LEU A 355 -25.53 -14.31 0.36
N ASN A 356 -26.57 -13.52 0.62
CA ASN A 356 -27.89 -14.07 0.96
C ASN A 356 -28.82 -13.95 -0.27
N PRO A 357 -29.12 -15.06 -0.98
CA PRO A 357 -29.96 -15.05 -2.17
C PRO A 357 -31.46 -15.08 -1.87
N ASP A 358 -31.87 -15.01 -0.59
CA ASP A 358 -33.26 -15.17 -0.17
C ASP A 358 -33.85 -13.86 0.39
N VAL A 359 -33.88 -12.81 -0.43
CA VAL A 359 -34.90 -11.75 -0.29
C VAL A 359 -35.41 -11.46 -1.69
N GLU A 360 -36.69 -11.76 -1.90
CA GLU A 360 -37.40 -11.64 -3.16
C GLU A 360 -37.15 -10.27 -3.81
N GLU A 361 -36.75 -10.35 -5.06
CA GLU A 361 -36.55 -9.28 -6.03
C GLU A 361 -37.83 -8.44 -6.17
N PHE A 362 -37.99 -7.41 -5.33
CA PHE A 362 -38.98 -6.36 -5.56
C PHE A 362 -38.41 -5.37 -6.58
N ASP A 363 -38.75 -5.65 -7.83
CA ASP A 363 -38.88 -4.78 -9.00
C ASP A 363 -38.22 -3.38 -8.91
N GLN A 364 -37.02 -3.29 -9.50
CA GLN A 364 -36.35 -2.03 -9.83
C GLN A 364 -37.08 -1.31 -10.97
N SER A 365 -37.83 -0.25 -10.64
CA SER A 365 -38.21 0.77 -11.64
C SER A 365 -38.36 2.17 -11.06
N VAL A 366 -37.45 2.56 -10.16
CA VAL A 366 -37.18 3.98 -9.91
C VAL A 366 -35.68 4.20 -10.07
N GLU A 367 -35.30 4.98 -11.08
CA GLU A 367 -34.02 5.69 -11.09
C GLU A 367 -34.03 6.63 -9.88
N ASP A 368 -33.72 6.10 -8.70
CA ASP A 368 -33.64 6.88 -7.48
C ASP A 368 -32.29 7.61 -7.52
N GLU A 369 -32.33 8.94 -7.44
CA GLU A 369 -31.13 9.74 -7.19
C GLU A 369 -30.44 9.15 -5.97
N GLY A 370 -29.37 8.36 -6.18
CA GLY A 370 -28.81 7.51 -5.14
C GLY A 370 -28.49 8.34 -3.90
N PHE A 371 -28.98 7.89 -2.74
CA PHE A 371 -28.72 8.56 -1.46
C PHE A 371 -27.21 8.70 -1.23
N ASP A 372 -26.69 9.91 -1.47
CA ASP A 372 -25.30 10.24 -1.16
C ASP A 372 -25.17 10.49 0.34
N PHE A 373 -24.65 9.48 1.03
CA PHE A 373 -24.47 9.52 2.47
C PHE A 373 -23.54 10.64 2.94
N LEU A 374 -22.52 11.00 2.15
CA LEU A 374 -21.57 12.06 2.49
C LEU A 374 -22.23 13.44 2.38
N ASP A 375 -23.00 13.66 1.33
CA ASP A 375 -23.76 14.90 1.14
C ASP A 375 -24.85 15.06 2.20
N TRP A 376 -25.60 13.98 2.50
CA TRP A 376 -26.56 13.99 3.60
C TRP A 376 -25.90 14.36 4.93
N PHE A 377 -24.77 13.73 5.26
CA PHE A 377 -24.07 14.00 6.50
C PHE A 377 -23.67 15.47 6.57
N LYS A 378 -23.03 15.99 5.50
CA LYS A 378 -22.60 17.39 5.41
C LYS A 378 -23.77 18.35 5.59
N GLN A 379 -24.90 18.13 4.92
CA GLN A 379 -26.10 18.97 5.06
C GLN A 379 -26.68 18.94 6.48
N THR A 380 -26.58 17.80 7.16
CA THR A 380 -27.06 17.63 8.54
C THR A 380 -26.23 18.43 9.53
N VAL A 381 -24.89 18.40 9.37
CA VAL A 381 -23.94 18.96 10.34
C VAL A 381 -23.51 20.40 10.05
N GLN A 382 -23.55 20.88 8.81
CA GLN A 382 -23.01 22.20 8.42
C GLN A 382 -23.66 23.40 9.10
N HIS A 383 -24.87 23.22 9.64
CA HIS A 383 -25.63 24.26 10.35
C HIS A 383 -25.70 24.01 11.86
N ALA A 384 -25.02 23.00 12.36
CA ALA A 384 -24.94 22.71 13.78
C ALA A 384 -23.91 23.60 14.47
N ASP A 385 -24.17 23.95 15.73
CA ASP A 385 -23.23 24.69 16.57
C ASP A 385 -22.23 23.75 17.24
N PHE A 386 -22.60 22.48 17.47
CA PHE A 386 -21.73 21.45 18.05
C PHE A 386 -22.07 20.08 17.46
N VAL A 387 -21.06 19.32 17.04
CA VAL A 387 -21.26 17.99 16.45
C VAL A 387 -20.39 16.94 17.12
N VAL A 388 -21.05 15.89 17.62
CA VAL A 388 -20.40 14.65 18.08
C VAL A 388 -20.61 13.57 17.03
N LEU A 389 -19.51 12.99 16.56
CA LEU A 389 -19.54 11.79 15.71
C LEU A 389 -19.01 10.60 16.51
N LYS A 390 -19.77 9.51 16.54
CA LYS A 390 -19.34 8.22 17.11
C LYS A 390 -19.39 7.17 16.02
N MET A 391 -18.30 6.41 15.84
CA MET A 391 -18.24 5.37 14.82
C MET A 391 -17.21 4.28 15.17
N LYS A 392 -17.36 3.11 14.55
CA LYS A 392 -16.31 2.07 14.55
C LYS A 392 -15.28 2.37 13.45
N ALA A 393 -14.07 1.86 13.60
CA ALA A 393 -12.99 1.91 12.62
C ALA A 393 -13.08 0.72 11.66
N GLY A 394 -14.30 0.44 11.17
CA GLY A 394 -14.53 -0.55 10.12
C GLY A 394 -14.06 -0.03 8.77
N LYS A 395 -13.90 -0.93 7.79
CA LYS A 395 -13.38 -0.58 6.46
C LYS A 395 -14.26 0.45 5.74
N VAL A 396 -15.57 0.39 5.91
CA VAL A 396 -16.52 1.33 5.25
C VAL A 396 -16.50 2.68 5.95
N GLU A 397 -16.55 2.66 7.28
CA GLU A 397 -16.52 3.82 8.16
C GLU A 397 -15.22 4.62 7.97
N LEU A 398 -14.08 3.94 7.85
CA LEU A 398 -12.80 4.57 7.58
C LEU A 398 -12.70 5.21 6.18
N ARG A 399 -13.36 4.61 5.17
CA ARG A 399 -13.51 5.25 3.85
C ARG A 399 -14.38 6.50 3.95
N PHE A 400 -15.47 6.44 4.71
CA PHE A 400 -16.30 7.59 4.99
C PHE A 400 -15.52 8.70 5.70
N LEU A 401 -14.72 8.37 6.72
CA LEU A 401 -13.82 9.30 7.40
C LEU A 401 -12.85 9.97 6.42
N SER A 402 -12.26 9.21 5.49
CA SER A 402 -11.42 9.79 4.43
C SER A 402 -12.21 10.74 3.53
N GLY A 403 -13.46 10.41 3.18
CA GLY A 403 -14.37 11.28 2.44
C GLY A 403 -14.72 12.58 3.17
N LEU A 404 -14.82 12.56 4.50
CA LEU A 404 -15.03 13.76 5.32
C LEU A 404 -13.84 14.73 5.23
N PHE A 405 -12.61 14.23 5.18
CA PHE A 405 -11.43 15.06 4.96
C PHE A 405 -11.37 15.61 3.53
N GLN A 406 -11.65 14.78 2.53
CA GLN A 406 -11.64 15.18 1.12
C GLN A 406 -12.68 16.27 0.80
N SER A 407 -13.88 16.15 1.37
CA SER A 407 -14.98 17.09 1.16
C SER A 407 -14.92 18.34 2.07
N GLY A 408 -14.00 18.35 3.03
CA GLY A 408 -13.92 19.36 4.09
C GLY A 408 -15.04 19.27 5.14
N ALA A 409 -15.93 18.26 5.07
CA ALA A 409 -17.00 18.09 6.04
C ALA A 409 -16.48 17.78 7.47
N VAL A 410 -15.24 17.28 7.60
CA VAL A 410 -14.57 17.12 8.89
C VAL A 410 -14.48 18.42 9.70
N CYS A 411 -14.51 19.59 9.03
CA CYS A 411 -14.46 20.90 9.67
C CYS A 411 -15.71 21.26 10.48
N PHE A 412 -16.77 20.47 10.37
CA PHE A 412 -18.00 20.61 11.14
C PHE A 412 -18.09 19.61 12.29
N ILE A 413 -17.09 18.75 12.49
CA ILE A 413 -17.10 17.73 13.54
C ILE A 413 -16.22 18.21 14.69
N ASP A 414 -16.86 18.55 15.81
CA ASP A 414 -16.16 19.06 17.00
C ASP A 414 -15.53 17.95 17.81
N GLU A 415 -16.20 16.81 17.98
CA GLU A 415 -15.71 15.72 18.84
C GLU A 415 -15.97 14.36 18.18
N LEU A 416 -14.92 13.53 18.09
CA LEU A 416 -14.97 12.22 17.44
C LEU A 416 -14.69 11.10 18.45
N PHE A 417 -15.59 10.11 18.53
CA PHE A 417 -15.40 8.87 19.27
C PHE A 417 -15.21 7.74 18.27
N LEU A 418 -14.00 7.18 18.25
CA LEU A 418 -13.66 6.11 17.33
C LEU A 418 -13.33 4.83 18.10
N SER A 419 -14.01 3.74 17.77
CA SER A 419 -13.69 2.42 18.30
C SER A 419 -12.93 1.59 17.30
N CYS A 420 -11.87 0.94 17.73
CA CYS A 420 -11.05 0.10 16.87
C CYS A 420 -11.16 -1.36 17.27
N SER A 421 -11.36 -2.24 16.30
CA SER A 421 -11.29 -3.68 16.53
C SER A 421 -9.87 -4.20 16.33
N ASP A 422 -9.56 -5.33 16.99
CA ASP A 422 -8.23 -5.95 17.02
C ASP A 422 -7.67 -6.31 15.62
N GLN A 423 -8.52 -6.42 14.60
CA GLN A 423 -8.09 -6.72 13.22
C GLN A 423 -7.20 -5.62 12.61
N VAL A 424 -7.17 -4.43 13.21
CA VAL A 424 -6.41 -3.25 12.76
C VAL A 424 -5.32 -2.88 13.79
N GLY A 425 -5.03 -3.75 14.77
CA GLY A 425 -4.32 -3.41 16.02
C GLY A 425 -3.00 -2.64 15.91
N GLY A 426 -2.21 -2.83 14.84
CA GLY A 426 -0.98 -2.05 14.60
C GLY A 426 -1.17 -0.72 13.85
N ASP A 427 -2.27 -0.56 13.14
CA ASP A 427 -2.62 0.63 12.35
C ASP A 427 -3.40 1.66 13.18
N CYS A 428 -4.13 1.19 14.18
CA CYS A 428 -5.11 2.03 14.84
C CYS A 428 -4.49 3.14 15.68
N MET A 429 -3.37 2.86 16.35
CA MET A 429 -2.64 3.88 17.08
C MET A 429 -2.12 4.98 16.15
N ASP A 430 -1.67 4.60 14.95
CA ASP A 430 -1.19 5.58 13.97
C ASP A 430 -2.35 6.35 13.34
N LEU A 431 -3.52 5.73 13.17
CA LEU A 431 -4.77 6.42 12.83
C LEU A 431 -5.11 7.51 13.85
N PHE A 432 -5.15 7.18 15.15
CA PHE A 432 -5.43 8.15 16.22
C PHE A 432 -4.39 9.28 16.26
N LYS A 433 -3.09 8.95 16.16
CA LYS A 433 -2.02 9.95 16.09
C LYS A 433 -2.20 10.86 14.87
N SER A 434 -2.52 10.29 13.72
CA SER A 434 -2.73 11.02 12.47
C SER A 434 -3.92 11.99 12.57
N LEU A 435 -5.05 11.54 13.12
CA LEU A 435 -6.23 12.38 13.38
C LEU A 435 -5.91 13.54 14.34
N ARG A 436 -5.30 13.25 15.49
CA ARG A 436 -4.92 14.29 16.48
C ARG A 436 -3.91 15.28 15.90
N SER A 437 -2.92 14.79 15.14
CA SER A 437 -1.93 15.64 14.46
C SER A 437 -2.52 16.54 13.37
N SER A 438 -3.71 16.17 12.86
CA SER A 438 -4.48 16.97 11.90
C SER A 438 -5.44 17.94 12.60
N GLY A 439 -5.50 17.91 13.93
CA GLY A 439 -6.30 18.81 14.74
C GLY A 439 -7.70 18.30 15.11
N VAL A 440 -8.00 17.03 14.83
CA VAL A 440 -9.27 16.41 15.22
C VAL A 440 -9.23 16.04 16.71
N PHE A 441 -10.27 16.43 17.45
CA PHE A 441 -10.44 16.08 18.85
C PHE A 441 -11.06 14.68 18.96
N VAL A 442 -10.19 13.66 18.92
CA VAL A 442 -10.59 12.24 18.85
C VAL A 442 -10.27 11.47 20.13
N HIS A 443 -11.27 10.73 20.60
CA HIS A 443 -11.21 9.82 21.74
C HIS A 443 -11.17 8.36 21.31
N GLN A 444 -10.48 7.54 22.09
CA GLN A 444 -10.52 6.08 21.96
C GLN A 444 -11.77 5.55 22.66
N TRP A 445 -12.68 4.95 21.90
CA TRP A 445 -13.87 4.29 22.44
C TRP A 445 -13.68 2.77 22.42
N TRP A 446 -13.76 2.13 23.57
CA TRP A 446 -13.45 0.70 23.72
C TRP A 446 -14.69 -0.22 23.74
N GLY A 447 -15.88 0.32 23.45
CA GLY A 447 -17.14 -0.39 23.69
C GLY A 447 -17.41 -0.65 25.17
N ASP A 448 -18.63 -1.09 25.47
CA ASP A 448 -19.03 -1.58 26.79
C ASP A 448 -18.70 -3.07 26.94
#